data_AF-A0A2E4EKZ8-F1
#
_entry.id   AF-A0A2E4EKZ8-F1
#
_cell.length_a   1.000
_cell.length_b   1.000
_cell.length_c   1.000
_cell.angle_alpha   90.00
_cell.angle_beta   90.00
_cell.angle_gamma   90.00
#
_symmetry.space_group_name_H-M   'P 1'
#
loop_
_entity.id
_entity.type
_entity.pdbx_description
1 polymer ?
#
loop_
_entity_poly.entity_id
_entity_poly.type
_entity_poly.pdbx_seq_one_letter_code
_entity_poly.pdbx_strand_id
1 'polypeptide(L)'
;MDSLNAKQIDEINDLLLQQGVSFNSLRDDLLDHICCMVEEGLSQGKDFSSSLEEALNNFGMGHLKLIQESTLYLLNNKLNNMKKTAAIIGMIASTLVITGIISRVNHIAGAGIMLVLGLASASILVFPLLGYMSVVAREDKQTIATNLVGYGSGMLIALGSLFKLMHWPGAMIIFWLGAIILLLAFMPLYTIRSYRLAENKLFALSKSMLILTGMVLIWGLSVNTRIFKVDFTMAGQELVQTEK
;
A
#
# COMPACT_ATOMS: atom_id res chain seq x y z
N MET A 1 -27.03 -28.72 -29.51
CA MET A 1 -26.44 -27.48 -28.97
C MET A 1 -25.08 -27.39 -29.61
N ASP A 2 -24.95 -26.59 -30.65
CA ASP A 2 -23.68 -26.41 -31.33
C ASP A 2 -22.84 -25.46 -30.48
N SER A 3 -21.93 -26.03 -29.70
CA SER A 3 -20.99 -25.29 -28.87
C SER A 3 -19.88 -24.69 -29.74
N LEU A 4 -19.52 -23.43 -29.49
CA LEU A 4 -18.40 -22.77 -30.17
C LEU A 4 -17.08 -23.54 -29.98
N ASN A 5 -16.27 -23.62 -31.04
CA ASN A 5 -14.93 -24.18 -30.95
C ASN A 5 -13.98 -23.19 -30.24
N ALA A 6 -12.96 -23.69 -29.54
CA ALA A 6 -11.98 -22.87 -28.83
C ALA A 6 -11.33 -21.80 -29.74
N LYS A 7 -11.09 -22.12 -31.02
CA LYS A 7 -10.57 -21.15 -32.01
C LYS A 7 -11.51 -19.98 -32.29
N GLN A 8 -12.83 -20.22 -32.30
CA GLN A 8 -13.84 -19.18 -32.54
C GLN A 8 -13.98 -18.27 -31.31
N ILE A 9 -13.83 -18.84 -30.11
CA ILE A 9 -13.81 -18.08 -28.86
C ILE A 9 -12.59 -17.15 -28.82
N ASP A 10 -11.41 -17.67 -29.19
CA ASP A 10 -10.18 -16.86 -29.29
C ASP A 10 -10.32 -15.74 -30.34
N GLU A 11 -10.95 -16.03 -31.49
CA GLU A 11 -11.21 -15.03 -32.54
C GLU A 11 -12.12 -13.89 -32.05
N ILE A 12 -13.19 -14.22 -31.31
CA ILE A 12 -14.08 -13.22 -30.70
C ILE A 12 -13.31 -12.37 -29.67
N ASN A 13 -12.49 -13.01 -28.83
CA ASN A 13 -11.69 -12.31 -27.82
C ASN A 13 -10.66 -11.35 -28.44
N ASP A 14 -10.01 -11.76 -29.53
CA ASP A 14 -9.08 -10.92 -30.29
C ASP A 14 -9.80 -9.73 -30.95
N LEU A 15 -11.01 -9.93 -31.47
CA LEU A 15 -11.84 -8.85 -32.00
C LEU A 15 -12.23 -7.84 -30.91
N LEU A 16 -12.62 -8.30 -29.72
CA LEU A 16 -12.92 -7.43 -28.56
C LEU A 16 -11.71 -6.58 -28.16
N LEU A 17 -10.51 -7.18 -28.19
CA LEU A 17 -9.23 -6.49 -27.95
C LEU A 17 -8.95 -5.44 -29.02
N GLN A 18 -9.09 -5.77 -30.30
CA GLN A 18 -8.88 -4.84 -31.42
C GLN A 18 -9.84 -3.65 -31.37
N GLN A 19 -11.07 -3.87 -30.92
CA GLN A 19 -12.07 -2.81 -30.76
C GLN A 19 -11.85 -1.94 -29.51
N GLY A 20 -10.89 -2.31 -28.64
CA GLY A 20 -10.42 -1.47 -27.54
C GLY A 20 -11.01 -1.81 -26.18
N VAL A 21 -11.64 -2.98 -26.01
CA VAL A 21 -12.10 -3.49 -24.71
C VAL A 21 -10.91 -4.05 -23.94
N SER A 22 -10.16 -3.15 -23.30
CA SER A 22 -8.94 -3.49 -22.56
C SER A 22 -9.17 -3.93 -21.11
N PHE A 23 -10.36 -3.68 -20.55
CA PHE A 23 -10.64 -4.00 -19.15
C PHE A 23 -11.04 -5.47 -19.00
N ASN A 24 -10.14 -6.30 -18.45
CA ASN A 24 -10.30 -7.77 -18.41
C ASN A 24 -11.66 -8.24 -17.91
N SER A 25 -12.16 -7.77 -16.75
CA SER A 25 -13.44 -8.30 -16.24
C SER A 25 -14.63 -7.93 -17.13
N LEU A 26 -14.62 -6.74 -17.75
CA LEU A 26 -15.66 -6.38 -18.72
C LEU A 26 -15.51 -7.19 -20.00
N ARG A 27 -14.29 -7.42 -20.47
CA ARG A 27 -14.05 -8.27 -21.64
C ARG A 27 -14.53 -9.69 -21.41
N ASP A 28 -14.27 -10.26 -20.23
CA ASP A 28 -14.68 -11.61 -19.89
C ASP A 28 -16.22 -11.71 -19.83
N ASP A 29 -16.89 -10.73 -19.23
CA ASP A 29 -18.37 -10.64 -19.21
C ASP A 29 -18.96 -10.46 -20.63
N LEU A 30 -18.33 -9.62 -21.47
CA LEU A 30 -18.75 -9.40 -22.86
C LEU A 30 -18.50 -10.63 -23.74
N LEU A 31 -17.37 -11.31 -23.55
CA LEU A 31 -17.02 -12.53 -24.29
C LEU A 31 -18.06 -13.62 -24.01
N ASP A 32 -18.38 -13.87 -22.75
CA ASP A 32 -19.36 -14.89 -22.35
C ASP A 32 -20.74 -14.60 -22.97
N HIS A 33 -21.15 -13.33 -22.93
CA HIS A 33 -22.44 -12.93 -23.47
C HIS A 33 -22.50 -12.95 -25.01
N ILE A 34 -21.43 -12.51 -25.70
CA ILE A 34 -21.34 -12.59 -27.16
C ILE A 34 -21.30 -14.05 -27.62
N CYS A 35 -20.57 -14.92 -26.91
CA CYS A 35 -20.59 -16.35 -27.18
C CYS A 35 -22.01 -16.92 -27.09
N CYS A 36 -22.77 -16.57 -26.05
CA CYS A 36 -24.17 -17.01 -25.91
C CYS A 36 -25.06 -16.56 -27.10
N MET A 37 -24.95 -15.30 -27.53
CA MET A 37 -25.75 -14.80 -28.66
C MET A 37 -25.35 -15.43 -30.00
N VAL A 38 -24.07 -15.71 -30.19
CA VAL A 38 -23.58 -16.38 -31.40
C VAL A 38 -24.03 -17.85 -31.43
N GLU A 39 -24.02 -18.55 -30.29
CA GLU A 39 -24.56 -19.92 -30.17
C GLU A 39 -26.08 -19.95 -30.44
N GLU A 40 -26.82 -18.95 -29.97
CA GLU A 40 -28.24 -18.81 -30.29
C GLU A 40 -28.46 -18.61 -31.79
N GLY A 41 -27.67 -17.75 -32.45
CA GLY A 41 -27.71 -17.55 -33.90
C GLY A 41 -27.40 -18.82 -34.70
N LEU A 42 -26.37 -19.57 -34.29
CA LEU A 42 -26.01 -20.87 -34.87
C LEU A 42 -27.14 -21.89 -34.72
N SER A 43 -27.79 -21.94 -33.56
CA SER A 43 -28.93 -22.84 -33.30
C SER A 43 -30.15 -22.55 -34.18
N GLN A 44 -30.29 -21.30 -34.65
CA GLN A 44 -31.32 -20.87 -35.58
C GLN A 44 -30.92 -21.10 -37.06
N GLY A 45 -29.76 -21.70 -37.31
CA GLY A 45 -29.25 -22.03 -38.64
C GLY A 45 -28.53 -20.88 -39.35
N LYS A 46 -28.14 -19.81 -38.64
CA LYS A 46 -27.31 -18.73 -39.19
C LYS A 46 -25.83 -19.12 -39.20
N ASP A 47 -25.08 -18.54 -40.13
CA ASP A 47 -23.62 -18.71 -40.18
C ASP A 47 -22.94 -17.95 -39.02
N PHE A 48 -21.74 -18.41 -38.63
CA PHE A 48 -20.95 -17.82 -37.55
C PHE A 48 -20.65 -16.34 -37.80
N SER A 49 -20.17 -16.01 -39.01
CA SER A 49 -19.80 -14.63 -39.35
C SER A 49 -21.00 -13.68 -39.27
N SER A 50 -22.17 -14.13 -39.72
CA SER A 50 -23.40 -13.33 -39.69
C SER A 50 -23.91 -13.14 -38.27
N SER A 51 -23.85 -14.18 -37.43
CA SER A 51 -24.30 -14.12 -36.04
C SER A 51 -23.38 -13.25 -35.18
N LEU A 52 -22.07 -13.27 -35.48
CA LEU A 52 -21.07 -12.44 -34.82
C LEU A 52 -21.24 -10.95 -35.16
N GLU A 53 -21.44 -10.62 -36.43
CA GLU A 53 -21.68 -9.23 -36.85
C GLU A 53 -22.96 -8.66 -36.23
N GLU A 54 -24.04 -9.46 -36.20
CA GLU A 54 -25.30 -9.10 -35.54
C GLU A 54 -25.09 -8.87 -34.03
N ALA A 55 -24.34 -9.75 -33.36
CA ALA A 55 -24.02 -9.61 -31.94
C ALA A 55 -23.22 -8.34 -31.65
N LEU A 56 -22.17 -8.05 -32.44
CA LEU A 56 -21.33 -6.85 -32.27
C LEU A 56 -22.10 -5.55 -32.54
N ASN A 57 -22.99 -5.55 -33.54
CA ASN A 57 -23.84 -4.41 -33.85
C ASN A 57 -24.88 -4.15 -32.76
N ASN A 58 -25.50 -5.20 -32.21
CA ASN A 58 -26.48 -5.08 -31.12
C ASN A 58 -25.87 -4.48 -29.84
N PHE A 59 -24.59 -4.74 -29.56
CA PHE A 59 -23.89 -4.18 -28.40
C PHE A 59 -23.42 -2.74 -28.57
N GLY A 60 -23.29 -2.26 -29.81
CA GLY A 60 -22.81 -0.91 -30.08
C GLY A 60 -21.42 -0.66 -29.47
N MET A 61 -20.42 -1.44 -29.91
CA MET A 61 -19.06 -1.49 -29.34
C MET A 61 -18.36 -0.14 -29.16
N GLY A 62 -18.65 0.84 -30.04
CA GLY A 62 -18.15 2.22 -29.87
C GLY A 62 -18.64 2.90 -28.59
N HIS A 63 -19.87 2.64 -28.16
CA HIS A 63 -20.47 3.19 -26.94
C HIS A 63 -19.90 2.52 -25.68
N LEU A 64 -19.68 1.20 -25.74
CA LEU A 64 -19.05 0.43 -24.65
C LEU A 64 -17.63 0.90 -24.35
N LYS A 65 -16.83 1.16 -25.38
CA LYS A 65 -15.47 1.71 -25.22
C LYS A 65 -15.48 3.06 -24.50
N LEU A 66 -16.39 3.96 -24.88
CA LEU A 66 -16.52 5.29 -24.29
C LEU A 66 -16.93 5.21 -22.81
N ILE A 67 -17.86 4.30 -22.47
CA ILE A 67 -18.25 4.02 -21.08
C ILE A 67 -17.08 3.46 -20.28
N GLN A 68 -16.33 2.50 -20.84
CA GLN A 68 -15.16 1.93 -20.17
C GLN A 68 -14.11 3.00 -19.88
N GLU A 69 -13.77 3.83 -20.88
CA GLU A 69 -12.79 4.90 -20.75
C GLU A 69 -13.22 5.93 -19.70
N SER A 70 -14.49 6.35 -19.72
CA SER A 70 -15.05 7.27 -18.74
C SER A 70 -15.04 6.67 -17.32
N THR A 71 -15.36 5.37 -17.20
CA THR A 71 -15.37 4.67 -15.91
C THR A 71 -13.96 4.52 -15.35
N LEU A 72 -13.00 4.11 -16.17
CA LEU A 72 -11.59 4.02 -15.78
C LEU A 72 -11.02 5.38 -15.43
N TYR A 73 -11.36 6.43 -16.18
CA TYR A 73 -10.97 7.81 -15.90
C TYR A 73 -11.51 8.25 -14.53
N LEU A 74 -12.79 8.03 -14.25
CA LEU A 74 -13.40 8.38 -12.96
C LEU A 74 -12.81 7.58 -11.80
N LEU A 75 -12.58 6.28 -11.98
CA LEU A 75 -11.95 5.42 -10.98
C LEU A 75 -10.52 5.92 -10.66
N ASN A 76 -9.72 6.19 -11.68
CA ASN A 76 -8.36 6.69 -11.52
C ASN A 76 -8.33 8.09 -10.88
N ASN A 77 -9.25 8.98 -11.30
CA ASN A 77 -9.38 10.30 -10.71
C ASN A 77 -9.78 10.23 -9.22
N LYS A 78 -10.73 9.36 -8.87
CA LYS A 78 -11.12 9.11 -7.47
C LYS A 78 -9.95 8.58 -6.64
N LEU A 79 -9.22 7.59 -7.16
CA LEU A 79 -8.02 7.05 -6.50
C LEU A 79 -6.94 8.11 -6.33
N ASN A 80 -6.69 8.95 -7.34
CA ASN A 80 -5.70 10.01 -7.26
C ASN A 80 -6.10 11.08 -6.22
N ASN A 81 -7.38 11.44 -6.17
CA ASN A 81 -7.89 12.38 -5.17
C ASN A 81 -7.77 11.80 -3.75
N MET A 82 -8.08 10.52 -3.55
CA MET A 82 -7.87 9.84 -2.28
C MET A 82 -6.39 9.77 -1.88
N LYS A 83 -5.48 9.55 -2.84
CA LYS A 83 -4.03 9.57 -2.57
C LYS A 83 -3.57 10.96 -2.13
N LYS A 84 -4.05 12.02 -2.76
CA LYS A 84 -3.75 13.41 -2.38
C LYS A 84 -4.24 13.72 -0.96
N THR A 85 -5.47 13.34 -0.62
CA THR A 85 -6.00 13.58 0.73
C THR A 85 -5.25 12.77 1.79
N ALA A 86 -4.95 11.49 1.52
CA ALA A 86 -4.13 10.65 2.40
C ALA A 86 -2.73 11.24 2.63
N ALA A 87 -2.10 11.76 1.57
CA ALA A 87 -0.79 12.41 1.65
C ALA A 87 -0.82 13.67 2.52
N ILE A 88 -1.86 14.51 2.39
CA ILE A 88 -2.03 15.71 3.22
C ILE A 88 -2.17 15.33 4.70
N ILE A 89 -3.04 14.37 5.03
CA ILE A 89 -3.23 13.90 6.40
C ILE A 89 -1.93 13.29 6.94
N GLY A 90 -1.21 12.52 6.13
CA GLY A 90 0.08 11.94 6.49
C GLY A 90 1.15 13.00 6.77
N MET A 91 1.22 14.06 5.95
CA MET A 91 2.14 15.18 6.19
C MET A 91 1.80 15.91 7.50
N ILE A 92 0.51 16.18 7.76
CA ILE A 92 0.07 16.82 9.02
C ILE A 92 0.41 15.95 10.22
N ALA A 93 0.15 14.63 10.15
CA ALA A 93 0.49 13.71 11.22
C ALA A 93 2.00 13.68 11.48
N SER A 94 2.81 13.64 10.42
CA SER A 94 4.28 13.64 10.50
C SER A 94 4.82 14.92 11.13
N THR A 95 4.34 16.09 10.71
CA THR A 95 4.76 17.37 11.29
C THR A 95 4.35 17.48 12.76
N LEU A 96 3.18 16.95 13.15
CA LEU A 96 2.76 16.87 14.54
C LEU A 96 3.71 16.01 15.38
N VAL A 97 4.11 14.84 14.86
CA VAL A 97 5.05 13.96 15.54
C VAL A 97 6.41 14.63 15.68
N ILE A 98 6.96 15.19 14.60
CA ILE A 98 8.27 15.87 14.62
C ILE A 98 8.26 17.03 15.63
N THR A 99 7.24 17.89 15.56
CA THR A 99 7.09 19.02 16.48
C THR A 99 6.90 18.55 17.93
N GLY A 100 6.17 17.46 18.14
CA GLY A 100 5.99 16.84 19.44
C GLY A 100 7.29 16.28 20.03
N ILE A 101 8.16 15.67 19.21
CA ILE A 101 9.48 15.18 19.66
C ILE A 101 10.36 16.37 20.07
N ILE A 102 10.45 17.41 19.24
CA ILE A 102 11.23 18.63 19.53
C ILE A 102 10.73 19.29 20.82
N SER A 103 9.42 19.43 20.97
CA SER A 103 8.80 20.01 22.16
C SER A 103 9.09 19.19 23.41
N ARG A 104 9.15 17.86 23.29
CA ARG A 104 9.49 16.98 24.41
C ARG A 104 10.93 17.13 24.86
N VAL A 105 11.86 17.28 23.91
CA VAL A 105 13.28 17.54 24.20
C VAL A 105 13.47 18.92 24.86
N ASN A 106 12.73 19.92 24.40
CA ASN A 106 12.76 21.28 24.95
C ASN A 106 11.90 21.48 26.21
N HIS A 107 11.34 20.40 26.78
CA HIS A 107 10.47 20.45 27.96
C HIS A 107 9.27 21.41 27.85
N ILE A 108 8.75 21.61 26.64
CA ILE A 108 7.60 22.48 26.39
C ILE A 108 6.31 21.75 26.81
N ALA A 109 5.43 22.47 27.52
CA ALA A 109 4.12 21.96 27.92
C ALA A 109 3.28 21.55 26.68
N GLY A 110 2.61 20.40 26.74
CA GLY A 110 1.76 19.91 25.64
C GLY A 110 2.44 18.99 24.63
N ALA A 111 3.76 18.73 24.74
CA ALA A 111 4.49 17.83 23.86
C ALA A 111 3.87 16.41 23.78
N GLY A 112 3.37 15.89 24.91
CA GLY A 112 2.71 14.59 24.96
C GLY A 112 1.43 14.54 24.11
N ILE A 113 0.63 15.61 24.11
CA ILE A 113 -0.64 15.69 23.38
C ILE A 113 -0.38 15.69 21.87
N MET A 114 0.59 16.48 21.41
CA MET A 114 1.00 16.51 20.00
C MET A 114 1.49 15.14 19.51
N LEU A 115 2.30 14.45 20.31
CA LEU A 115 2.78 13.10 19.98
C LEU A 115 1.65 12.07 19.90
N VAL A 116 0.74 12.10 20.87
CA VAL A 116 -0.41 11.17 20.89
C VAL A 116 -1.32 11.43 19.69
N LEU A 117 -1.65 12.70 19.38
CA LEU A 117 -2.47 13.03 18.22
C LEU A 117 -1.81 12.63 16.90
N GLY A 118 -0.52 12.89 16.75
CA GLY A 118 0.24 12.54 15.54
C GLY A 118 0.32 11.02 15.34
N LEU A 119 0.64 10.26 16.39
CA LEU A 119 0.73 8.80 16.32
C LEU A 119 -0.64 8.13 16.20
N ALA A 120 -1.67 8.65 16.85
CA ALA A 120 -3.04 8.14 16.74
C ALA A 120 -3.59 8.37 15.33
N SER A 121 -3.41 9.58 14.77
CA SER A 121 -3.84 9.88 13.39
C SER A 121 -3.08 9.04 12.38
N ALA A 122 -1.76 8.84 12.55
CA ALA A 122 -1.00 7.94 11.69
C ALA A 122 -1.53 6.49 11.73
N SER A 123 -1.75 5.96 12.94
CA SER A 123 -2.17 4.57 13.16
C SER A 123 -3.60 4.28 12.69
N ILE A 124 -4.54 5.18 12.96
CA ILE A 124 -5.98 4.96 12.74
C ILE A 124 -6.43 5.45 11.36
N LEU A 125 -5.89 6.57 10.87
CA LEU A 125 -6.33 7.18 9.61
C LEU A 125 -5.39 6.86 8.46
N VAL A 126 -4.10 7.14 8.62
CA VAL A 126 -3.15 7.11 7.49
C VAL A 126 -2.87 5.67 7.06
N PHE A 127 -2.43 4.80 7.97
CA PHE A 127 -2.07 3.42 7.60
C PHE A 127 -3.23 2.59 7.03
N PRO A 128 -4.44 2.59 7.62
CA PRO A 128 -5.58 1.85 7.06
C PRO A 128 -6.03 2.40 5.71
N LEU A 129 -6.00 3.72 5.52
CA LEU A 129 -6.36 4.34 4.24
C LEU A 129 -5.35 3.97 3.14
N LEU A 130 -4.05 3.99 3.44
CA LEU A 130 -3.02 3.55 2.50
C LEU A 130 -3.16 2.05 2.14
N GLY A 131 -3.47 1.21 3.13
CA GLY A 131 -3.77 -0.21 2.94
C GLY A 131 -4.97 -0.43 2.01
N TYR A 132 -6.09 0.24 2.29
CA TYR A 132 -7.30 0.18 1.46
C TYR A 132 -7.01 0.62 0.02
N MET A 133 -6.32 1.74 -0.16
CA MET A 133 -5.96 2.22 -1.50
C MET A 133 -5.09 1.23 -2.26
N SER A 134 -4.17 0.52 -1.60
CA SER A 134 -3.33 -0.48 -2.28
C SER A 134 -4.14 -1.66 -2.83
N VAL A 135 -5.21 -2.06 -2.14
CA VAL A 135 -6.10 -3.13 -2.60
C VAL A 135 -6.99 -2.64 -3.75
N VAL A 136 -7.56 -1.43 -3.63
CA VAL A 136 -8.47 -0.88 -4.64
C VAL A 136 -7.74 -0.40 -5.90
N ALA A 137 -6.46 -0.05 -5.80
CA ALA A 137 -5.65 0.39 -6.94
C ALA A 137 -5.36 -0.71 -7.99
N ARG A 138 -5.90 -1.93 -7.80
CA ARG A 138 -5.74 -3.09 -8.70
C ARG A 138 -4.26 -3.34 -9.06
N GLU A 139 -3.38 -3.14 -8.08
CA GLU A 139 -1.96 -3.40 -8.23
C GLU A 139 -1.71 -4.92 -8.33
N ASP A 140 -0.53 -5.32 -8.83
CA ASP A 140 -0.15 -6.74 -8.89
C ASP A 140 -0.23 -7.41 -7.49
N LYS A 141 -0.56 -8.70 -7.45
CA LYS A 141 -0.75 -9.45 -6.18
C LYS A 141 0.48 -9.35 -5.26
N GLN A 142 1.70 -9.38 -5.82
CA GLN A 142 2.92 -9.22 -5.01
C GLN A 142 3.08 -7.80 -4.46
N THR A 143 2.63 -6.81 -5.22
CA THR A 143 2.62 -5.40 -4.82
C THR A 143 1.66 -5.15 -3.67
N ILE A 144 0.43 -5.67 -3.77
CA ILE A 144 -0.58 -5.57 -2.72
C ILE A 144 -0.09 -6.24 -1.44
N ALA A 145 0.45 -7.46 -1.54
CA ALA A 145 0.99 -8.19 -0.38
C ALA A 145 2.12 -7.42 0.31
N THR A 146 3.09 -6.91 -0.46
CA THR A 146 4.21 -6.12 0.09
C THR A 146 3.71 -4.85 0.78
N ASN A 147 2.78 -4.12 0.15
CA ASN A 147 2.23 -2.88 0.69
C ASN A 147 1.42 -3.11 1.97
N LEU A 148 0.58 -4.15 2.02
CA LEU A 148 -0.20 -4.50 3.20
C LEU A 148 0.68 -4.90 4.39
N VAL A 149 1.71 -5.72 4.16
CA VAL A 149 2.68 -6.10 5.20
C VAL A 149 3.42 -4.86 5.70
N GLY A 150 3.84 -3.97 4.79
CA GLY A 150 4.50 -2.71 5.12
C GLY A 150 3.64 -1.79 5.97
N TYR A 151 2.44 -1.43 5.51
CA TYR A 151 1.52 -0.56 6.25
C TYR A 151 1.05 -1.19 7.56
N GLY A 152 0.81 -2.50 7.59
CA GLY A 152 0.47 -3.23 8.81
C GLY A 152 1.58 -3.20 9.86
N SER A 153 2.83 -3.42 9.43
CA SER A 153 3.99 -3.32 10.33
C SER A 153 4.20 -1.89 10.86
N GLY A 154 4.08 -0.89 9.99
CA GLY A 154 4.14 0.53 10.38
C GLY A 154 3.04 0.92 11.38
N MET A 155 1.81 0.43 11.17
CA MET A 155 0.69 0.62 12.10
C MET A 155 0.99 0.02 13.48
N LEU A 156 1.54 -1.19 13.54
CA LEU A 156 1.90 -1.84 14.81
C LEU A 156 3.03 -1.10 15.54
N ILE A 157 4.04 -0.61 14.81
CA ILE A 157 5.13 0.19 15.40
C ILE A 157 4.58 1.52 15.94
N ALA A 158 3.69 2.18 15.20
CA ALA A 158 3.07 3.44 15.63
C ALA A 158 2.17 3.24 16.86
N LEU A 159 1.37 2.17 16.90
CA LEU A 159 0.56 1.78 18.05
C LEU A 159 1.41 1.40 19.27
N GLY A 160 2.46 0.59 19.08
CA GLY A 160 3.40 0.24 20.15
C GLY A 160 4.11 1.47 20.73
N SER A 161 4.46 2.43 19.87
CA SER A 161 5.01 3.72 20.30
C SER A 161 3.99 4.53 21.10
N LEU A 162 2.73 4.58 20.65
CA LEU A 162 1.63 5.25 21.37
C LEU A 162 1.38 4.61 22.74
N PHE A 163 1.39 3.29 22.84
CA PHE A 163 1.20 2.56 24.09
C PHE A 163 2.35 2.83 25.05
N LYS A 164 3.58 2.93 24.54
CA LYS A 164 4.77 3.30 25.34
C LYS A 164 4.64 4.71 25.90
N LEU A 165 4.07 5.65 25.14
CA LEU A 165 3.81 7.00 25.62
C LEU A 165 2.73 7.05 26.69
N MET A 166 1.65 6.29 26.50
CA MET A 166 0.51 6.21 27.43
C MET A 166 0.76 5.28 28.63
N HIS A 167 1.95 4.68 28.72
CA HIS A 167 2.34 3.70 29.75
C HIS A 167 1.40 2.48 29.82
N TRP A 168 0.79 2.13 28.70
CA TRP A 168 -0.10 0.98 28.63
C TRP A 168 0.67 -0.34 28.58
N PRO A 169 0.13 -1.41 29.21
CA PRO A 169 0.79 -2.71 29.21
C PRO A 169 0.93 -3.26 27.79
N GLY A 170 1.99 -4.03 27.54
CA GLY A 170 2.22 -4.66 26.23
C GLY A 170 2.86 -3.76 25.17
N ALA A 171 3.17 -2.49 25.46
CA ALA A 171 3.79 -1.56 24.52
C ALA A 171 5.05 -2.11 23.83
N MET A 172 5.94 -2.75 24.62
CA MET A 172 7.17 -3.34 24.10
C MET A 172 6.89 -4.53 23.16
N ILE A 173 5.91 -5.36 23.50
CA ILE A 173 5.56 -6.56 22.72
C ILE A 173 5.06 -6.14 21.34
N ILE A 174 4.10 -5.20 21.29
CA ILE A 174 3.49 -4.71 20.05
C ILE A 174 4.55 -4.01 19.17
N PHE A 175 5.40 -3.19 19.79
CA PHE A 175 6.47 -2.47 19.08
C PHE A 175 7.47 -3.43 18.43
N TRP A 176 7.99 -4.40 19.20
CA TRP A 176 8.96 -5.37 18.70
C TRP A 176 8.34 -6.31 17.66
N LEU A 177 7.10 -6.72 17.86
CA LEU A 177 6.39 -7.55 16.87
C LEU A 177 6.23 -6.80 15.54
N GLY A 178 5.84 -5.52 15.57
CA GLY A 178 5.81 -4.68 14.38
C GLY A 178 7.17 -4.53 13.70
N ALA A 179 8.24 -4.32 14.48
CA ALA A 179 9.61 -4.22 13.97
C ALA A 179 10.11 -5.53 13.34
N ILE A 180 9.81 -6.67 13.94
CA ILE A 180 10.15 -8.01 13.41
C ILE A 180 9.44 -8.25 12.09
N ILE A 181 8.14 -7.93 11.98
CA ILE A 181 7.40 -8.07 10.71
C ILE A 181 7.99 -7.16 9.64
N LEU A 182 8.38 -5.92 9.98
CA LEU A 182 9.01 -5.00 9.04
C LEU A 182 10.36 -5.52 8.54
N LEU A 183 11.17 -6.11 9.41
CA LEU A 183 12.47 -6.70 9.05
C LEU A 183 12.35 -8.01 8.27
N LEU A 184 11.57 -8.96 8.77
CA LEU A 184 11.57 -10.33 8.27
C LEU A 184 10.55 -10.59 7.16
N ALA A 185 9.49 -9.79 7.06
CA ALA A 185 8.47 -9.97 6.02
C ALA A 185 8.51 -8.86 4.98
N PHE A 186 8.48 -7.59 5.38
CA PHE A 186 8.45 -6.48 4.44
C PHE A 186 9.75 -6.35 3.64
N MET A 187 10.91 -6.41 4.30
CA MET A 187 12.21 -6.25 3.64
C MET A 187 12.51 -7.30 2.55
N PRO A 188 12.33 -8.63 2.76
CA PRO A 188 12.56 -9.60 1.69
C PRO A 188 11.53 -9.50 0.56
N LEU A 189 10.25 -9.28 0.85
CA LEU A 189 9.22 -9.11 -0.18
C LEU A 189 9.50 -7.87 -1.05
N TYR A 190 9.88 -6.76 -0.41
CA TYR A 190 10.24 -5.53 -1.10
C TYR A 190 11.49 -5.68 -1.97
N THR A 191 12.54 -6.33 -1.45
CA THR A 191 13.81 -6.51 -2.19
C THR A 191 13.66 -7.48 -3.36
N ILE A 192 12.96 -8.61 -3.20
CA ILE A 192 12.70 -9.56 -4.30
C ILE A 192 11.94 -8.87 -5.42
N ARG A 193 10.88 -8.12 -5.08
CA ARG A 193 10.11 -7.33 -6.05
C ARG A 193 10.98 -6.28 -6.72
N SER A 194 11.66 -5.45 -5.93
CA SER A 194 12.50 -4.37 -6.45
C SER A 194 13.66 -4.90 -7.29
N TYR A 195 14.19 -6.09 -7.03
CA TYR A 195 15.25 -6.71 -7.84
C TYR A 195 14.75 -7.23 -9.19
N ARG A 196 13.49 -7.69 -9.25
CA ARG A 196 12.86 -8.13 -10.50
C ARG A 196 12.44 -6.96 -11.40
N LEU A 197 12.06 -5.83 -10.80
CA LEU A 197 11.53 -4.65 -11.50
C LEU A 197 12.57 -3.55 -11.73
N ALA A 198 13.65 -3.46 -10.94
CA ALA A 198 14.63 -2.40 -11.10
C ALA A 198 15.64 -2.72 -12.20
N GLU A 199 15.75 -1.79 -13.15
CA GLU A 199 16.83 -1.77 -14.15
C GLU A 199 18.21 -1.65 -13.45
N ASN A 200 18.27 -0.90 -12.33
CA ASN A 200 19.46 -0.73 -11.50
C ASN A 200 19.35 -1.41 -10.13
N LYS A 201 19.91 -2.63 -10.04
CA LYS A 201 19.93 -3.48 -8.84
C LYS A 201 20.57 -2.81 -7.60
N LEU A 202 21.52 -1.90 -7.79
CA LEU A 202 22.17 -1.15 -6.71
C LEU A 202 21.21 -0.20 -5.97
N PHE A 203 20.26 0.43 -6.67
CA PHE A 203 19.27 1.31 -6.05
C PHE A 203 18.23 0.53 -5.22
N ALA A 204 17.96 -0.73 -5.57
CA ALA A 204 17.09 -1.59 -4.78
C ALA A 204 17.75 -2.00 -3.45
N LEU A 205 19.03 -2.37 -3.51
CA LEU A 205 19.83 -2.72 -2.34
C LEU A 205 20.00 -1.53 -1.39
N SER A 206 20.30 -0.34 -1.92
CA SER A 206 20.48 0.86 -1.09
C SER A 206 19.24 1.22 -0.27
N LYS A 207 18.04 1.12 -0.85
CA LYS A 207 16.77 1.36 -0.12
C LYS A 207 16.57 0.38 1.03
N SER A 208 16.90 -0.90 0.83
CA SER A 208 16.80 -1.91 1.88
C SER A 208 17.83 -1.70 3.00
N MET A 209 19.04 -1.27 2.65
CA MET A 209 20.07 -0.93 3.64
C MET A 209 19.69 0.30 4.47
N LEU A 210 19.09 1.33 3.86
CA LEU A 210 18.61 2.51 4.60
C LEU A 210 17.57 2.16 5.68
N ILE A 211 16.64 1.25 5.37
CA ILE A 211 15.64 0.76 6.33
C ILE A 211 16.32 0.03 7.49
N LEU A 212 17.32 -0.81 7.20
CA LEU A 212 18.07 -1.56 8.21
C LEU A 212 18.89 -0.62 9.11
N THR A 213 19.57 0.37 8.53
CA THR A 213 20.30 1.41 9.27
C THR A 213 19.38 2.17 10.22
N GLY A 214 18.19 2.58 9.75
CA GLY A 214 17.21 3.28 10.58
C GLY A 214 16.80 2.49 11.82
N MET A 215 16.58 1.18 11.69
CA MET A 215 16.22 0.33 12.83
C MET A 215 17.36 0.09 13.80
N VAL A 216 18.59 -0.10 13.30
CA VAL A 216 19.78 -0.22 14.16
C VAL A 216 19.98 1.05 14.98
N LEU A 217 19.78 2.22 14.38
CA LEU A 217 19.85 3.51 15.08
C LEU A 217 18.79 3.61 16.18
N ILE A 218 17.54 3.27 15.89
CA ILE A 218 16.45 3.29 16.89
C ILE A 218 16.77 2.35 18.06
N TRP A 219 17.28 1.15 17.78
CA TRP A 219 17.67 0.21 18.82
C TRP A 219 18.83 0.74 19.65
N GLY A 220 19.91 1.23 19.02
CA GLY A 220 21.06 1.79 19.71
C GLY A 220 20.71 2.97 20.62
N LEU A 221 19.89 3.90 20.14
CA LEU A 221 19.40 5.03 20.95
C LEU A 221 18.53 4.58 22.11
N SER A 222 17.72 3.53 21.94
CA SER A 222 16.88 3.00 23.01
C SER A 222 17.69 2.37 24.14
N VAL A 223 18.84 1.76 23.82
CA VAL A 223 19.76 1.13 24.79
C VAL A 223 20.62 2.20 25.50
N ASN A 224 21.07 3.22 24.77
CA ASN A 224 22.01 4.23 25.27
C ASN A 224 21.43 5.20 26.34
N THR A 225 20.09 5.30 26.45
CA THR A 225 19.46 6.10 27.53
C THR A 225 19.77 5.60 28.95
N ARG A 226 20.25 4.37 29.12
CA ARG A 226 20.77 3.88 30.41
C ARG A 226 22.22 4.30 30.68
N ILE A 227 23.08 4.42 29.67
CA ILE A 227 24.50 4.77 29.82
C ILE A 227 24.67 6.28 30.06
N PHE A 228 23.93 7.12 29.33
CA PHE A 228 23.96 8.57 29.52
C PHE A 228 23.53 9.01 30.94
N LYS A 229 22.69 8.20 31.60
CA LYS A 229 22.26 8.44 32.98
C LYS A 229 23.34 8.04 34.01
N VAL A 230 24.21 7.09 33.68
CA VAL A 230 25.33 6.62 34.51
C VAL A 230 26.52 7.59 34.40
N ASP A 231 26.82 8.10 33.20
CA ASP A 231 27.92 9.08 33.05
C ASP A 231 27.64 10.41 33.74
N PHE A 232 26.37 10.88 33.72
CA PHE A 232 26.00 12.12 34.41
C PHE A 232 26.05 12.00 35.94
N THR A 233 25.86 10.80 36.49
CA THR A 233 25.96 10.55 37.95
C THR A 233 27.40 10.44 38.41
N MET A 234 28.28 9.86 37.59
CA MET A 234 29.72 9.77 37.86
C MET A 234 30.39 11.14 37.77
N ALA A 235 30.07 11.95 36.75
CA ALA A 235 30.59 13.31 36.60
C ALA A 235 30.11 14.26 37.71
N GLY A 236 28.88 14.07 38.21
CA GLY A 236 28.35 14.83 39.35
C GLY A 236 29.00 14.47 40.68
N GLN A 237 29.49 13.23 40.86
CA GLN A 237 30.18 12.81 42.08
C GLN A 237 31.64 13.26 42.14
N GLU A 238 32.34 13.31 41.01
CA GLU A 238 33.72 13.81 40.96
C GLU A 238 33.81 15.31 41.28
N LEU A 239 32.86 16.13 40.82
CA LEU A 239 32.84 17.57 41.11
C LEU A 239 32.56 17.87 42.60
N VAL A 240 31.79 17.02 43.29
CA VAL A 240 31.50 17.18 44.73
C VAL A 240 32.67 16.74 45.61
N GLN A 241 33.54 15.84 45.13
CA GLN A 241 34.75 15.44 45.86
C GLN A 241 35.91 16.42 45.71
N THR A 242 35.94 17.22 44.64
CA THR A 242 36.98 18.27 44.45
C THR A 242 36.70 19.57 45.21
N GLU A 243 35.51 19.72 45.81
CA GLU A 243 35.08 20.94 46.52
C GLU A 243 35.05 20.78 48.06
N LYS A 244 35.65 19.71 48.60
CA LYS A 244 35.90 19.49 50.04
C LYS A 244 37.38 19.38 50.32
#